data_AF-A0A3M2SSB7-F1
#
_entry.id   AF-A0A3M2SSB7-F1
#
_cell.length_a   1.000
_cell.length_b   1.000
_cell.length_c   1.000
_cell.angle_alpha   90.00
_cell.angle_beta   90.00
_cell.angle_gamma   90.00
#
_symmetry.space_group_name_H-M   'P 1'
#
loop_
_entity.id
_entity.type
_entity.pdbx_description
1 polymer ?
#
loop_
_entity_poly.entity_id
_entity_poly.type
_entity_poly.pdbx_seq_one_letter_code
_entity_poly.pdbx_strand_id
1 'polypeptide(L)' 'MVVTGSRDVSRMILAKINTFLGEEGADTVLFLGSPAFQRMANSLSWPVKQLGPVASNSEGSFQVFECPVRELG' A
#
# COMPACT_ATOMS: atom_id res chain seq x y z
N MET A 1 -4.47 -4.79 -14.72
CA MET A 1 -3.76 -5.82 -13.93
C MET A 1 -4.76 -6.48 -13.00
N VAL A 2 -5.12 -7.74 -13.24
CA VAL A 2 -5.98 -8.51 -12.34
C VAL A 2 -5.05 -9.14 -11.31
N VAL A 3 -5.22 -8.80 -10.03
CA VAL A 3 -4.46 -9.42 -8.94
C VAL A 3 -5.15 -10.74 -8.62
N THR A 4 -4.67 -11.84 -9.19
CA THR A 4 -5.13 -13.21 -8.91
C THR A 4 -4.38 -13.85 -7.74
N GLY A 5 -3.56 -13.09 -7.01
CA GLY A 5 -2.81 -13.57 -5.86
C GLY A 5 -3.71 -13.85 -4.65
N SER A 6 -3.28 -14.79 -3.81
CA SER A 6 -3.98 -15.09 -2.55
C SER A 6 -4.14 -13.83 -1.69
N ARG A 7 -5.36 -13.59 -1.21
CA ARG A 7 -5.66 -12.49 -0.28
C ARG A 7 -4.88 -12.64 1.02
N ASP A 8 -4.61 -13.86 1.46
CA ASP A 8 -3.86 -14.13 2.69
C ASP A 8 -2.39 -13.78 2.53
N VAL A 9 -1.81 -14.06 1.36
CA VAL A 9 -0.43 -13.64 1.04
C VAL A 9 -0.33 -12.12 1.01
N SER A 10 -1.31 -11.44 0.40
CA SER A 10 -1.35 -9.96 0.38
C SER A 10 -1.44 -9.39 1.80
N ARG A 11 -2.31 -9.96 2.65
CA ARG A 11 -2.44 -9.57 4.06
C ARG A 11 -1.14 -9.77 4.83
N MET A 12 -0.50 -10.92 4.67
CA MET A 12 0.77 -11.26 5.31
C MET A 12 1.88 -10.30 4.90
N ILE A 13 2.01 -9.99 3.60
CA ILE A 13 3.03 -9.06 3.10
C ILE A 13 2.83 -7.67 3.71
N LEU A 14 1.61 -7.13 3.69
CA LEU A 14 1.32 -5.82 4.26
C LEU A 14 1.61 -5.78 5.76
N ALA A 15 1.25 -6.85 6.49
CA ALA A 15 1.53 -6.95 7.91
C ALA A 15 3.05 -6.96 8.20
N LYS A 16 3.82 -7.78 7.45
CA LYS A 16 5.28 -7.87 7.63
C LYS A 16 6.00 -6.57 7.30
N ILE A 17 5.60 -5.88 6.24
CA ILE A 17 6.17 -4.57 5.89
C ILE A 17 5.87 -3.56 6.99
N ASN A 18 4.61 -3.51 7.48
CA ASN A 18 4.24 -2.59 8.55
C ASN A 18 5.00 -2.87 9.86
N THR A 19 5.14 -4.12 10.27
CA THR A 19 5.94 -4.48 11.45
C THR A 19 7.38 -4.02 11.31
N PHE A 20 8.01 -4.30 10.17
CA PHE A 20 9.38 -3.86 9.90
C PHE A 20 9.50 -2.33 9.97
N LEU A 21 8.58 -1.59 9.35
CA LEU A 21 8.59 -0.13 9.40
C LEU A 21 8.42 0.41 10.82
N GLY A 22 7.58 -0.23 11.64
CA GLY A 22 7.42 0.11 13.05
C GLY A 22 8.69 -0.15 13.88
N GLU A 23 9.37 -1.27 13.62
CA GLU A 23 10.67 -1.61 14.26
C GLU A 23 11.77 -0.59 13.92
N GLU A 24 11.74 -0.05 12.70
CA GLU A 24 12.64 1.04 12.26
C GLU A 24 12.21 2.43 12.76
N GLY A 25 11.10 2.54 13.50
CA GLY A 25 10.60 3.79 14.07
C GLY A 25 9.93 4.72 13.06
N ALA A 26 9.39 4.20 11.95
CA ALA A 26 8.66 4.99 10.97
C ALA A 26 7.21 5.24 11.40
N ASP A 27 6.73 6.48 11.22
CA ASP A 27 5.32 6.84 11.46
C ASP A 27 4.43 6.57 10.24
N THR A 28 4.99 6.69 9.03
CA THR A 28 4.25 6.58 7.77
C THR A 28 5.18 6.09 6.65
N VAL A 29 4.60 5.46 5.63
CA VAL A 29 5.29 5.11 4.40
C VAL A 29 4.68 5.84 3.21
N LEU A 30 5.57 6.38 2.37
CA LEU A 30 5.25 6.96 1.07
C LEU A 30 5.75 6.05 -0.04
N PHE A 31 4.90 5.73 -1.01
CA PHE A 31 5.29 4.90 -2.14
C PHE A 31 4.50 5.21 -3.40
N LEU A 32 5.08 4.87 -4.55
CA LEU A 32 4.39 4.88 -5.84
C LEU A 32 3.78 3.51 -6.09
N GLY A 33 2.50 3.48 -6.44
CA GLY A 33 1.79 2.25 -6.76
C GLY A 33 0.83 2.43 -7.92
N SER A 34 0.35 1.32 -8.48
CA SER A 34 -0.75 1.39 -9.44
C SER A 34 -2.03 1.91 -8.76
N PRO A 35 -2.92 2.62 -9.46
CA PRO A 35 -4.22 3.01 -8.93
C PRO A 35 -5.08 1.84 -8.43
N ALA A 36 -4.79 0.60 -8.86
CA ALA A 36 -5.47 -0.60 -8.37
C ALA A 36 -5.10 -0.96 -6.92
N PHE A 37 -3.95 -0.50 -6.42
CA PHE A 37 -3.48 -0.78 -5.06
C PHE A 37 -4.46 -0.29 -3.99
N GLN A 38 -5.01 0.92 -4.17
CA GLN A 38 -5.97 1.50 -3.21
C GLN A 38 -7.18 0.59 -2.99
N ARG A 39 -7.72 0.00 -4.06
CA ARG A 39 -8.87 -0.91 -3.98
C ARG A 39 -8.52 -2.15 -3.17
N MET A 40 -7.32 -2.70 -3.38
CA MET A 40 -6.83 -3.85 -2.60
C MET A 40 -6.66 -3.48 -1.13
N ALA A 41 -5.98 -2.38 -0.83
CA ALA A 41 -5.73 -1.91 0.54
C ALA A 41 -7.05 -1.64 1.31
N ASN A 42 -8.00 -0.95 0.68
CA ASN A 42 -9.32 -0.70 1.25
C ASN A 42 -10.07 -2.01 1.55
N SER A 43 -9.98 -3.01 0.64
CA SER A 43 -10.61 -4.32 0.85
C SER A 43 -10.00 -5.14 2.00
N LEU A 44 -8.85 -4.71 2.52
CA LEU A 44 -8.13 -5.31 3.64
C LEU A 44 -8.09 -4.38 4.87
N SER A 45 -8.86 -3.28 4.85
CA SER A 45 -8.91 -2.28 5.92
C SER A 45 -7.53 -1.69 6.27
N TRP A 46 -6.70 -1.44 5.25
CA TRP A 46 -5.46 -0.68 5.38
C TRP A 46 -5.71 0.81 5.08
N PRO A 47 -5.27 1.74 5.95
CA PRO A 47 -5.62 3.16 5.89
C PRO A 47 -4.79 3.94 4.85
N VAL A 48 -4.85 3.52 3.58
CA VAL A 48 -4.07 4.11 2.50
C VAL A 48 -4.75 5.38 1.95
N LYS A 49 -3.97 6.46 1.88
CA LYS A 49 -4.38 7.75 1.33
C LYS A 49 -3.66 8.04 0.02
N GLN A 50 -4.37 8.56 -0.96
CA GLN A 50 -3.77 9.07 -2.20
C GLN A 50 -3.24 10.48 -2.00
N LEU A 51 -2.05 10.74 -2.51
CA LEU A 51 -1.45 12.07 -2.54
C LEU A 51 -1.31 12.55 -3.99
N GLY A 52 -1.89 13.71 -4.28
CA GLY A 52 -1.81 14.32 -5.61
C GLY A 52 -2.49 13.50 -6.73
N PRO A 53 -2.38 13.97 -7.98
CA PRO A 53 -2.99 13.32 -9.14
C PRO A 53 -2.23 12.05 -9.56
N VAL A 54 -2.91 11.19 -10.32
CA VAL A 54 -2.27 10.07 -11.04
C VAL A 54 -1.36 10.62 -12.13
N ALA A 55 -0.13 10.12 -12.20
CA ALA A 55 0.83 10.41 -13.27
C ALA A 55 0.96 9.22 -14.21
N SER A 56 1.04 9.47 -15.52
CA SER A 56 1.12 8.42 -16.53
C SER A 56 2.29 8.65 -17.49
N ASN A 57 2.96 7.58 -17.88
CA ASN A 57 4.02 7.57 -18.88
C ASN A 57 3.94 6.28 -19.75
N SER A 58 4.95 6.02 -20.57
CA SER A 58 5.03 4.80 -21.41
C SER A 58 5.05 3.50 -20.60
N GLU A 59 5.45 3.54 -19.33
CA GLU A 59 5.56 2.37 -18.45
C GLU A 59 4.28 2.08 -17.67
N GLY A 60 3.34 3.03 -17.60
CA GLY A 60 2.06 2.85 -16.95
C GLY A 60 1.55 4.09 -16.23
N SER A 61 0.61 3.88 -15.31
CA SER A 61 0.01 4.93 -14.49
C SER A 61 0.28 4.66 -13.02
N PHE A 62 0.76 5.69 -12.33
CA PHE A 62 1.25 5.63 -10.96
C PHE A 62 0.54 6.67 -10.10
N GLN A 63 0.28 6.28 -8.86
CA GLN A 63 -0.32 7.11 -7.83
C GLN A 63 0.63 7.12 -6.63
N VAL A 64 0.87 8.31 -6.07
CA VAL A 64 1.55 8.42 -4.77
C VAL A 64 0.56 8.06 -3.68
N PHE A 65 0.99 7.18 -2.78
CA PHE A 65 0.24 6.76 -1.61
C PHE A 65 0.98 7.10 -0.34
N GLU A 66 0.22 7.47 0.69
CA GLU A 66 0.63 7.57 2.09
C GLU A 66 -0.11 6.49 2.88
N CYS A 67 0.60 5.74 3.71
CA CYS A 67 -0.01 4.78 4.63
C CYS A 67 0.66 4.92 5.99
N PRO A 68 -0.09 5.25 7.07
CA PRO A 68 0.47 5.27 8.40
C PRO A 68 0.90 3.86 8.81
N VAL A 69 2.00 3.79 9.56
CA VAL A 69 2.40 2.59 10.29
C VAL A 69 1.47 2.44 11.49
N ARG A 70 1.04 1.21 11.78
CA ARG A 70 0.14 0.92 12.89
C ARG A 70 0.62 -0.25 13.73
N GLU A 71 0.30 -0.24 15.01
CA GLU A 71 0.41 -1.43 15.83
C GLU A 71 -0.56 -2.50 15.32
N LEU A 72 -0.03 -3.68 15.04
CA LEU A 72 -0.81 -4.86 14.70
C LEU A 72 -0.94 -5.68 15.99
N GLY A 73 -2.11 -5.59 16.62
CA GLY A 73 -2.43 -6.38 17.82
C GLY A 73 -2.52 -7.87 17.57
#